data_AF-A0ABD6LCS1-F1
#
_entry.id   AF-A0ABD6LCS1-F1
#
_cell.length_a   1.000
_cell.length_b   1.000
_cell.length_c   1.000
_cell.angle_alpha   90.00
_cell.angle_beta   90.00
_cell.angle_gamma   90.00
#
_symmetry.space_group_name_H-M   'P 1'
#
loop_
_entity.id
_entity.type
_entity.pdbx_description
1 polymer ?
#
loop_
_entity_poly.entity_id
_entity_poly.type
_entity_poly.pdbx_seq_one_letter_code
_entity_poly.pdbx_strand_id
1 'polypeptide(L)' 'MDLTRDEKMLIMLYSPGTRMGLCGVLKEMKEQLQNDETELLSLTESVLKKLSDMDDETFENLNLSLDF' A
#
# COMPACT_ATOMS: atom_id res chain seq x y z
N MET A 1 12.48 5.10 3.76
CA MET A 1 11.25 5.90 3.97
C MET A 1 10.34 5.07 4.83
N ASP A 2 9.76 5.66 5.88
CA ASP A 2 8.77 4.97 6.70
C ASP A 2 7.36 5.14 6.13
N LEU A 3 6.55 4.09 6.29
CA LEU A 3 5.13 4.15 5.96
C LEU A 3 4.36 4.82 7.09
N THR A 4 3.41 5.66 6.73
CA THR A 4 2.46 6.26 7.68
C THR A 4 1.49 5.20 8.21
N ARG A 5 0.72 5.54 9.24
CA ARG A 5 -0.30 4.66 9.80
C ARG A 5 -1.33 4.25 8.74
N ASP A 6 -1.82 5.21 7.96
CA ASP A 6 -2.86 4.96 6.95
C ASP A 6 -2.33 4.11 5.80
N GLU A 7 -1.07 4.33 5.41
CA GLU A 7 -0.39 3.49 4.41
C GLU A 7 -0.22 2.06 4.91
N LYS A 8 0.22 1.86 6.16
CA LYS A 8 0.33 0.53 6.76
C LYS A 8 -1.04 -0.15 6.86
N MET A 9 -2.08 0.60 7.22
CA MET A 9 -3.45 0.09 7.27
C MET A 9 -3.93 -0.34 5.89
N LEU A 10 -3.70 0.48 4.85
CA LEU A 10 -4.02 0.13 3.46
C LEU A 10 -3.28 -1.13 3.02
N ILE A 11 -1.97 -1.19 3.28
CA ILE A 11 -1.15 -2.36 2.98
C ILE A 11 -1.71 -3.60 3.68
N MET A 12 -2.07 -3.54 4.95
CA MET A 12 -2.64 -4.70 5.66
C MET A 12 -3.99 -5.15 5.10
N LEU A 13 -4.86 -4.20 4.74
CA LEU A 13 -6.19 -4.51 4.21
C LEU A 13 -6.11 -5.18 2.82
N TYR A 14 -5.11 -4.79 2.02
CA TYR A 14 -4.99 -5.20 0.62
C TYR A 14 -3.80 -6.11 0.31
N SER A 15 -2.94 -6.42 1.29
CA SER A 15 -1.74 -7.25 1.07
C SER A 15 -2.13 -8.72 0.92
N PRO A 16 -1.89 -9.33 -0.25
CA PRO A 16 -2.06 -10.76 -0.44
C PRO A 16 -0.87 -11.57 0.09
N GLY A 17 0.03 -10.93 0.87
CA GLY A 17 1.25 -11.54 1.42
C GLY A 17 2.51 -11.35 0.57
N THR A 18 2.43 -10.70 -0.60
CA THR A 18 3.62 -10.36 -1.41
C THR A 18 3.58 -8.90 -1.88
N ARG A 19 4.75 -8.26 -1.99
CA ARG A 19 4.89 -6.88 -2.47
C ARG A 19 4.30 -6.70 -3.87
N MET A 20 4.63 -7.62 -4.77
CA MET A 20 4.13 -7.63 -6.15
C MET A 20 2.62 -7.82 -6.22
N GLY A 21 2.05 -8.72 -5.43
CA GLY A 21 0.62 -8.93 -5.37
C GLY A 21 -0.12 -7.70 -4.85
N LEU A 22 0.40 -7.08 -3.79
CA LEU A 22 -0.15 -5.84 -3.25
C LEU A 22 -0.11 -4.70 -4.29
N CYS A 23 1.00 -4.52 -5.00
CA CYS A 23 1.07 -3.56 -6.11
C CYS A 23 0.02 -3.82 -7.19
N GLY A 24 -0.30 -5.10 -7.47
CA GLY A 24 -1.38 -5.47 -8.39
C GLY A 24 -2.75 -5.02 -7.87
N VAL A 25 -3.08 -5.39 -6.63
CA VAL A 25 -4.36 -5.04 -5.99
C VAL A 25 -4.56 -3.53 -5.92
N LEU A 26 -3.52 -2.77 -5.54
CA LEU A 26 -3.58 -1.31 -5.46
C LEU A 26 -3.75 -0.65 -6.84
N LYS A 27 -3.22 -1.24 -7.92
CA LYS A 27 -3.45 -0.75 -9.29
C LYS A 27 -4.88 -1.01 -9.73
N GLU A 28 -5.41 -2.20 -9.49
CA GLU A 28 -6.82 -2.53 -9.78
C GLU A 28 -7.77 -1.62 -8.98
N MET A 29 -7.49 -1.42 -7.70
CA MET A 29 -8.23 -0.48 -6.86
C MET A 29 -8.20 0.92 -7.45
N LYS A 30 -7.03 1.42 -7.87
CA LYS A 30 -6.89 2.72 -8.52
C LYS A 30 -7.75 2.86 -9.79
N GLU A 31 -7.94 1.79 -10.56
CA GLU A 31 -8.81 1.80 -11.73
C GLU A 31 -10.31 1.85 -11.37
N GLN A 32 -10.67 1.38 -10.17
CA GLN A 32 -12.04 1.45 -9.64
C GLN A 32 -12.34 2.77 -8.93
N LEU A 33 -11.32 3.50 -8.48
CA LEU A 33 -11.50 4.78 -7.79
C LEU A 33 -12.10 5.83 -8.73
N GLN A 34 -13.10 6.55 -8.22
CA GLN A 34 -13.70 7.66 -8.93
C GLN A 34 -12.92 8.97 -8.71
N ASN A 35 -13.12 9.95 -9.59
CA ASN A 35 -12.37 11.22 -9.57
C ASN A 35 -12.56 12.04 -8.28
N ASP A 36 -13.62 11.78 -7.52
CA ASP A 36 -13.92 12.40 -6.23
C ASP A 36 -13.17 11.74 -5.06
N GLU A 37 -12.68 10.51 -5.21
CA GLU A 37 -11.92 9.77 -4.19
C GLU A 37 -10.43 10.15 -4.15
N THR A 38 -10.16 11.45 -4.17
CA THR A 38 -8.80 12.01 -4.31
C THR A 38 -7.87 11.68 -3.13
N GLU A 39 -8.39 11.59 -1.90
CA GLU A 39 -7.61 11.17 -0.73
C GLU A 39 -7.13 9.73 -0.85
N LEU A 40 -8.04 8.82 -1.21
CA LEU A 40 -7.74 7.41 -1.36
C LEU A 40 -6.82 7.15 -2.56
N LEU A 41 -7.00 7.91 -3.64
CA LEU A 41 -6.11 7.90 -4.80
C LEU A 41 -4.69 8.33 -4.42
N SER A 42 -4.56 9.46 -3.71
CA SER A 42 -3.27 9.98 -3.22
C SER A 42 -2.58 8.99 -2.28
N LEU A 43 -3.33 8.39 -1.36
CA LEU A 43 -2.82 7.37 -0.44
C LEU A 43 -2.32 6.14 -1.21
N THR A 44 -3.11 5.64 -2.16
CA THR A 44 -2.77 4.48 -3.00
C THR A 44 -1.51 4.76 -3.83
N GLU A 45 -1.39 5.95 -4.41
CA GLU A 45 -0.21 6.35 -5.17
C GLU A 45 1.04 6.49 -4.28
N SER A 46 0.89 7.06 -3.09
CA SER A 46 1.98 7.16 -2.10
C SER A 46 2.49 5.78 -1.71
N VAL A 47 1.59 4.85 -1.39
CA VAL A 47 1.94 3.46 -1.09
C VAL A 47 2.64 2.79 -2.27
N LEU A 48 2.08 2.86 -3.48
CA LEU A 48 2.67 2.27 -4.68
C LEU A 48 4.08 2.78 -4.96
N LYS A 49 4.31 4.08 -4.79
CA LYS A 49 5.64 4.68 -4.94
C LYS A 49 6.62 4.11 -3.91
N LYS A 50 6.23 4.09 -2.63
CA LYS A 50 7.08 3.54 -1.55
C LYS A 50 7.36 2.05 -1.72
N LEU A 51 6.38 1.27 -2.18
CA LEU A 51 6.57 -0.16 -2.50
C LEU A 51 7.46 -0.38 -3.73
N SER A 52 7.53 0.59 -4.64
CA SER A 52 8.44 0.53 -5.80
C SER A 52 9.88 0.86 -5.42
N ASP A 53 10.06 1.74 -4.43
CA ASP A 53 11.37 2.09 -3.85
C ASP A 53 11.87 1.04 -2.82
N MET A 54 11.05 0.04 -2.50
CA MET A 54 11.31 -1.00 -1.49
C MET A 54 11.54 -2.37 -2.15
N ASP A 55 12.45 -3.16 -1.58
CA ASP A 55 12.69 -4.54 -1.99
C ASP A 55 11.76 -5.53 -1.25
N ASP A 56 11.72 -6.78 -1.74
CA ASP A 56 10.87 -7.81 -1.16
C ASP A 56 11.29 -8.16 0.28
N GLU A 57 12.58 -8.09 0.61
CA GLU A 57 13.09 -8.34 1.96
C GLU A 57 12.63 -7.26 2.96
N THR A 58 12.69 -5.99 2.59
CA THR A 58 12.16 -4.90 3.43
C THR A 58 10.65 -5.01 3.56
N PHE A 59 9.95 -5.46 2.51
CA PHE A 59 8.51 -5.68 2.56
C PHE A 59 8.14 -6.83 3.50
N GLU A 60 8.86 -7.95 3.48
CA GLU A 60 8.64 -9.06 4.45
C GLU A 60 8.97 -8.65 5.88
N ASN A 61 9.97 -7.78 6.05
CA ASN A 61 10.32 -7.18 7.35
C ASN A 61 9.42 -6.01 7.75
N LEU A 62 8.38 -5.67 6.97
CA LEU A 62 7.36 -4.74 7.43
C LEU A 62 6.64 -5.36 8.62
N ASN A 63 7.01 -4.91 9.82
CA ASN A 63 6.24 -5.21 11.01
C ASN A 63 4.92 -4.42 10.94
N LEU A 64 3.94 -4.98 10.23
CA LEU A 64 2.58 -4.48 10.07
C LEU A 64 1.75 -4.71 11.36
N SER A 65 2.37 -4.53 12.53
CA SER A 65 1.63 -4.50 13.79
C SER A 65 0.91 -3.16 13.89
N LEU A 66 -0.40 -3.18 13.68
CA LEU A 66 -1.27 -2.11 14.19
C LEU A 66 -1.30 -2.31 15.71
N ASP A 67 -0.46 -1.58 16.43
CA ASP A 67 -0.67 -1.39 17.86
C ASP A 67 -2.05 -0.73 18.02
N PHE A 68 -3.01 -1.53 18.46
CA PHE A 68 -4.40 -1.14 18.72
C PHE A 68 -4.57 -0.67 20.16
#